data_AF-A0A7J3J2N4-F1
#
_entry.id   AF-A0A7J3J2N4-F1
#
_cell.length_a   1.000
_cell.length_b   1.000
_cell.length_c   1.000
_cell.angle_alpha   90.00
_cell.angle_beta   90.00
_cell.angle_gamma   90.00
#
_symmetry.space_group_name_H-M   'P 1'
#
loop_
_entity.id
_entity.type
_entity.pdbx_description
1 polymer ?
#
loop_
_entity_poly.entity_id
_entity_poly.type
_entity_poly.pdbx_seq_one_letter_code
_entity_poly.pdbx_strand_id
1 'polypeptide(L)' 'MVEDEKLSMSVDDPLRVIRELVESPSVSSFRFRLLGGAVGYISYDAVRYWEKLPKIAVDDLGFPDLEMGIFDDGI' A
#
# COMPACT_ATOMS: atom_id res chain seq x y z
N MET A 1 22.92 0.23 -7.34
CA MET A 1 22.53 -0.23 -6.01
C MET A 1 21.59 0.83 -5.49
N VAL A 2 20.29 0.67 -5.73
CA VAL A 2 19.26 1.51 -5.11
C VAL A 2 18.90 0.74 -3.84
N GLU A 3 19.23 1.30 -2.69
CA GLU A 3 18.76 0.78 -1.41
C GLU A 3 17.25 1.04 -1.41
N ASP A 4 16.45 -0.01 -1.64
CA ASP A 4 15.01 0.02 -1.38
C ASP A 4 14.84 0.29 0.12
N GLU A 5 14.63 1.56 0.49
CA GLU A 5 14.32 1.95 1.86
C GLU A 5 13.00 1.29 2.27
N LYS A 6 13.12 0.14 2.94
CA LYS A 6 11.96 -0.60 3.43
C LYS A 6 11.44 0.08 4.70
N LEU A 7 10.43 0.94 4.53
CA LEU A 7 9.75 1.60 5.63
C LEU A 7 8.61 0.70 6.16
N SER A 8 8.79 0.10 7.35
CA SER A 8 7.72 -0.59 8.06
C SER A 8 7.17 0.28 9.17
N MET A 9 5.87 0.55 9.17
CA MET A 9 5.19 1.28 10.24
C MET A 9 3.87 0.61 10.61
N SER A 10 3.51 0.65 11.90
CA SER A 10 2.18 0.25 12.36
C SER A 10 1.24 1.46 12.31
N VAL A 11 0.10 1.29 11.65
CA VAL A 11 -0.86 2.37 11.37
C VAL A 11 -2.28 1.86 11.59
N ASP A 12 -3.19 2.73 12.04
CA ASP A 12 -4.60 2.36 12.22
C ASP A 12 -5.39 2.30 10.90
N ASP A 13 -4.97 3.05 9.88
CA ASP A 13 -5.56 3.02 8.54
C ASP A 13 -4.46 3.09 7.47
N PRO A 14 -4.04 1.94 6.90
CA PRO A 14 -2.96 1.92 5.92
C PRO A 14 -3.31 2.62 4.60
N LEU A 15 -4.59 2.65 4.21
CA LEU A 15 -5.01 3.33 2.99
C LEU A 15 -4.86 4.85 3.09
N ARG A 16 -5.03 5.42 4.28
CA ARG A 16 -4.82 6.85 4.50
C ARG A 16 -3.37 7.25 4.24
N VAL A 17 -2.42 6.47 4.74
CA VAL A 17 -0.99 6.73 4.55
C VAL A 17 -0.60 6.57 3.09
N ILE A 18 -1.08 5.52 2.42
CA ILE A 18 -0.85 5.35 0.97
C ILE A 18 -1.39 6.55 0.20
N ARG A 19 -2.59 7.02 0.55
CA ARG A 19 -3.19 8.18 -0.12
C ARG A 19 -2.34 9.44 0.06
N GLU A 20 -1.84 9.72 1.26
CA GLU A 20 -0.96 10.86 1.53
C GLU A 20 0.38 10.73 0.77
N LEU A 21 0.90 9.51 0.61
CA LEU A 21 2.13 9.24 -0.16
C LEU A 21 1.93 9.33 -1.68
N VAL A 22 0.76 8.94 -2.18
CA VAL A 22 0.43 8.89 -3.61
C VAL A 22 -0.23 10.19 -4.10
N GLU A 23 -0.51 11.15 -3.21
CA GLU A 23 -1.03 12.47 -3.57
C GLU A 23 0.00 13.26 -4.40
N SER A 24 0.08 12.90 -5.68
CA SER A 24 0.88 13.56 -6.71
C SER A 24 -0.01 14.46 -7.57
N PRO A 25 0.53 15.59 -8.06
CA PRO A 25 -0.21 16.55 -8.87
C PRO A 25 -0.80 15.85 -10.09
N SER A 26 -2.05 16.19 -10.42
CA SER A 26 -2.85 15.67 -11.54
C SER A 26 -2.03 15.47 -12.81
N VAL A 27 -1.57 14.23 -13.05
CA VAL A 27 -0.82 13.87 -14.26
C VAL A 27 -1.81 13.78 -15.42
N SER A 28 -1.89 14.83 -16.22
CA SER A 28 -2.84 14.97 -17.35
C SER A 28 -2.34 14.28 -18.62
N SER A 29 -1.68 13.13 -18.48
CA SER A 29 -1.19 12.34 -19.61
C SER A 29 -2.12 11.15 -19.86
N PHE A 30 -3.09 11.32 -20.77
CA PHE A 30 -3.98 10.23 -21.24
C PHE A 30 -3.25 9.16 -22.08
N ARG A 31 -1.92 9.20 -22.15
CA ARG A 31 -1.10 8.35 -23.02
C ARG A 31 -0.65 7.06 -22.35
N PHE A 32 -0.58 7.01 -21.03
CA PHE A 32 -0.14 5.84 -20.27
C PHE A 32 -1.31 5.26 -19.47
N ARG A 33 -1.35 3.93 -19.34
CA ARG A 33 -2.40 3.24 -18.55
C ARG A 33 -2.09 3.26 -17.06
N LEU A 34 -0.81 3.38 -16.71
CA LEU A 34 -0.30 3.54 -15.37
C LEU A 34 0.63 4.75 -15.38
N LEU A 35 0.39 5.75 -14.54
CA LEU A 35 1.12 7.03 -14.51
C LEU A 35 2.02 7.15 -13.27
N GLY A 36 2.47 6.02 -12.74
CA GLY A 36 2.97 5.93 -11.37
C GLY A 36 1.84 5.80 -10.34
N GLY A 37 2.21 5.55 -9.08
CA GLY A 37 1.33 5.35 -7.93
C GLY A 37 1.88 4.31 -6.95
N ALA A 38 1.09 3.96 -5.93
CA ALA A 38 1.38 2.84 -5.05
C ALA A 38 0.97 1.52 -5.72
N VAL A 39 1.93 0.62 -5.91
CA VAL A 39 1.71 -0.72 -6.45
C VAL A 39 2.33 -1.74 -5.50
N GLY A 40 1.56 -2.77 -5.15
CA GLY A 40 2.01 -3.80 -4.23
C GLY A 40 0.90 -4.78 -3.92
N TYR A 41 0.93 -5.36 -2.71
CA TYR A 41 -0.08 -6.30 -2.27
C TYR A 41 -0.76 -5.85 -0.97
N ILE A 42 -2.02 -6.25 -0.83
CA ILE A 42 -2.82 -6.05 0.37
C ILE A 42 -3.19 -7.44 0.87
N SER A 43 -2.88 -7.74 2.13
CA SER A 43 -3.22 -9.01 2.74
C SER A 43 -4.73 -9.13 2.94
N TYR A 44 -5.22 -10.37 3.09
CA TYR A 44 -6.61 -10.60 3.43
C TYR A 44 -6.96 -10.02 4.82
N ASP A 45 -6.04 -10.11 5.78
CA ASP A 45 -6.23 -9.63 7.14
C ASP A 45 -6.28 -8.09 7.23
N ALA A 46 -5.83 -7.36 6.19
CA ALA A 46 -5.97 -5.92 6.13
C ALA A 46 -7.43 -5.44 6.22
N VAL A 47 -8.41 -6.28 5.90
CA VAL A 47 -9.83 -5.94 6.08
C VAL A 47 -10.19 -5.57 7.54
N ARG A 48 -9.41 -6.07 8.51
CA ARG A 48 -9.60 -5.82 9.94
C ARG A 48 -9.38 -4.36 10.34
N TYR A 49 -8.71 -3.56 9.50
CA TYR A 49 -8.55 -2.11 9.73
C TYR A 49 -9.86 -1.35 9.45
N TRP A 50 -10.74 -1.86 8.58
CA TRP A 50 -11.99 -1.19 8.22
C TRP A 50 -13.24 -1.85 8.82
N GLU A 51 -13.19 -3.15 9.09
CA GLU A 51 -14.31 -3.89 9.70
C GLU A 51 -13.95 -4.56 11.03
N LYS A 52 -14.90 -4.55 11.97
CA LYS A 52 -14.77 -5.25 13.24
C LYS A 52 -15.01 -6.74 13.06
N LEU A 53 -13.94 -7.47 12.75
CA LEU A 53 -13.97 -8.94 12.67
C LEU A 53 -13.42 -9.58 13.95
N PRO A 54 -14.01 -10.69 14.42
CA PRO A 54 -13.49 -11.43 15.56
C PRO A 54 -12.10 -12.02 15.25
N LYS A 55 -11.14 -11.86 16.16
CA LYS A 55 -9.79 -12.42 16.06
C LYS A 55 -9.79 -13.89 16.49
N ILE A 56 -10.29 -14.76 15.61
CA ILE A 56 -10.36 -16.22 15.84
C ILE A 56 -9.17 -16.93 15.20
N ALA A 57 -8.73 -16.46 14.03
CA ALA A 57 -7.56 -17.01 13.34
C ALA A 57 -6.26 -16.56 14.03
N VAL A 58 -5.33 -17.50 14.19
CA VAL A 58 -3.96 -17.24 14.65
C VAL A 58 -3.18 -16.69 13.46
N ASP A 59 -2.46 -15.59 13.64
CA ASP A 59 -1.48 -15.11 12.67
C ASP A 59 -0.20 -15.91 12.80
N ASP A 60 -0.12 -17.01 12.04
CA ASP A 60 0.99 -17.97 12.01
C ASP A 60 1.98 -17.72 10.87
N LEU A 61 1.64 -16.82 9.95
CA LEU A 61 2.45 -16.50 8.79
C LEU A 61 3.33 -15.26 8.99
N GLY A 62 2.95 -14.33 9.87
CA GLY A 62 3.74 -13.13 10.17
C GLY A 62 3.97 -12.26 8.93
N PHE A 63 3.06 -12.33 7.94
CA PHE A 63 3.16 -11.52 6.74
C PHE A 63 2.78 -10.07 7.05
N PRO A 64 3.41 -9.09 6.37
CA PRO A 64 2.92 -7.72 6.39
C PRO A 64 1.48 -7.68 5.90
N ASP A 65 0.63 -6.93 6.62
CA ASP A 65 -0.76 -6.70 6.20
C ASP A 65 -0.86 -5.95 4.87
N LEU A 66 0.15 -5.14 4.56
CA LEU A 66 0.22 -4.33 3.37
C LEU A 66 1.68 -4.04 3.03
N GLU A 67 2.07 -4.24 1.76
CA GLU A 67 3.38 -3.86 1.24
C GLU A 67 3.18 -3.18 -0.10
N MET A 68 3.66 -1.94 -0.23
CA MET A 68 3.48 -1.11 -1.42
C MET A 68 4.81 -0.50 -1.83
N GLY A 69 5.13 -0.58 -3.11
CA GLY A 69 6.16 0.22 -3.75
C GLY A 69 5.53 1.50 -4.31
N ILE A 70 6.21 2.63 -4.12
CA ILE A 70 5.80 3.91 -4.71
C ILE A 70 6.59 4.10 -6.00
N PHE A 71 5.87 4.21 -7.11
CA PHE A 71 6.44 4.43 -8.44
C PHE A 71 6.02 5.80 -8.94
N ASP A 72 6.95 6.55 -9.50
CA ASP A 72 6.72 7.85 -10.12
C ASP A 72 6.73 7.79 -11.66
N ASP A 73 7.17 6.66 -12.23
CA ASP A 73 7.23 6.45 -13.68
C ASP A 73 6.03 5.67 -14.21
N GLY A 74 5.59 6.02 -15.42
CA GLY A 74 4.45 5.41 -16.12
C GLY A 74 4.87 4.37 -17.16
N ILE A 75 4.04 3.35 -17.37
CA ILE A 75 4.22 2.31 -18.42
C ILE A 75 3.23 2.51 -19.57
#